data_AF-A0A7W1IVK7-F1
#
_entry.id   AF-A0A7W1IVK7-F1
#
_cell.length_a   1.000
_cell.length_b   1.000
_cell.length_c   1.000
_cell.angle_alpha   90.00
_cell.angle_beta   90.00
_cell.angle_gamma   90.00
#
_symmetry.space_group_name_H-M   'P 1'
#
loop_
_entity.id
_entity.type
_entity.pdbx_description
1 polymer ?
#
loop_
_entity_poly.entity_id
_entity_poly.type
_entity_poly.pdbx_seq_one_letter_code
_entity_poly.pdbx_strand_id
1 'polypeptide(L)'
;MKLVLPAFALAILAGYVRGGRLASLPELRLHWQGAALLGLLLQVLLWPGGDWPLFYLYLSFALLTAFAIVNVRVAGVALILVGVVLNFSVIALNRGMPVS
;
A
#
# COMPACT_ATOMS: atom_id res chain seq x y z
N MET A 1 5.39 15.31 0.64
CA MET A 1 4.35 15.61 -0.37
C MET A 1 4.87 16.23 -1.68
N LYS A 2 5.98 16.99 -1.67
CA LYS A 2 6.51 17.68 -2.87
C LYS A 2 6.71 16.79 -4.11
N LEU A 3 7.03 15.51 -3.92
CA LEU A 3 7.27 14.56 -5.02
C LEU A 3 6.03 13.75 -5.44
N VAL A 4 4.97 13.74 -4.63
CA VAL A 4 3.81 12.88 -4.86
C VAL A 4 3.06 13.34 -6.11
N LEU A 5 2.69 14.62 -6.16
CA LEU A 5 2.01 15.22 -7.31
C LEU A 5 2.77 15.03 -8.64
N PRO A 6 4.07 15.38 -8.75
CA PRO A 6 4.79 15.15 -10.00
C PRO A 6 4.95 13.66 -10.34
N ALA A 7 5.11 12.78 -9.34
CA ALA A 7 5.14 11.33 -9.60
C ALA A 7 3.80 10.82 -10.17
N PHE A 8 2.67 11.27 -9.63
CA PHE A 8 1.34 10.96 -10.18
C PHE A 8 1.19 11.46 -11.62
N ALA A 9 1.55 12.72 -11.88
CA ALA A 9 1.47 13.30 -13.22
C ALA A 9 2.31 12.52 -14.23
N LEU A 10 3.56 12.19 -13.87
CA LEU A 10 4.46 11.41 -14.72
C LEU A 10 3.96 9.98 -14.94
N ALA A 11 3.43 9.32 -13.92
CA ALA A 11 2.87 7.97 -14.04
C ALA A 11 1.64 7.95 -14.98
N ILE A 12 0.76 8.94 -14.86
CA ILE A 12 -0.41 9.09 -15.74
C ILE A 12 0.03 9.33 -17.18
N LEU A 13 0.94 10.29 -17.42
CA LEU A 13 1.50 10.57 -18.74
C LEU A 13 2.16 9.33 -19.35
N ALA A 14 2.97 8.62 -18.57
CA ALA A 14 3.62 7.39 -19.00
C ALA A 14 2.60 6.28 -19.33
N GLY A 15 1.46 6.23 -18.63
CA GLY A 15 0.34 5.34 -18.93
C GLY A 15 -0.30 5.67 -20.27
N TYR A 16 -0.62 6.95 -20.52
CA TYR A 16 -1.19 7.40 -21.78
C TYR A 16 -0.26 7.18 -22.98
N VAL A 17 1.05 7.45 -22.83
CA VAL A 17 2.04 7.21 -23.89
C VAL A 17 2.14 5.72 -24.25
N ARG A 18 1.92 4.83 -23.28
CA ARG A 18 1.85 3.37 -23.51
C ARG A 18 0.49 2.88 -24.01
N GLY A 19 -0.44 3.79 -24.33
CA GLY A 19 -1.79 3.45 -24.81
C GLY A 19 -2.80 3.11 -23.72
N GLY A 20 -2.43 3.28 -22.43
CA GLY A 20 -3.34 3.10 -21.31
C GLY A 20 -4.39 4.20 -21.22
N ARG A 21 -5.52 3.91 -20.57
CA ARG A 21 -6.60 4.86 -20.32
C ARG A 21 -7.06 4.77 -18.88
N LEU A 22 -7.22 5.91 -18.21
CA LEU A 22 -7.79 5.98 -16.87
C LEU A 22 -9.22 5.44 -16.82
N ALA A 23 -9.97 5.56 -17.93
CA ALA A 23 -11.31 5.02 -18.07
C ALA A 23 -11.38 3.48 -17.96
N SER A 24 -10.27 2.78 -18.16
CA SER A 24 -10.19 1.31 -18.04
C SER A 24 -9.83 0.85 -16.62
N LEU A 25 -9.53 1.77 -15.68
CA LEU A 25 -9.24 1.42 -14.29
C LEU A 25 -10.39 0.67 -13.59
N PRO A 26 -11.68 0.96 -13.84
CA PRO A 26 -12.79 0.19 -13.26
C PRO A 26 -12.84 -1.26 -13.75
N GLU A 27 -12.22 -1.58 -14.89
CA GLU A 27 -12.16 -2.94 -15.44
C GLU A 27 -11.14 -3.82 -14.69
N LEU A 28 -10.29 -3.21 -13.85
CA LEU A 28 -9.31 -3.93 -13.05
C LEU A 28 -10.03 -4.80 -12.00
N ARG A 29 -9.93 -6.12 -12.17
CA ARG A 29 -10.51 -7.09 -11.23
C ARG A 29 -9.59 -7.26 -10.02
N LEU A 30 -9.71 -6.34 -9.07
CA LEU A 30 -9.05 -6.44 -7.77
C LEU A 30 -9.87 -7.30 -6.82
N HIS A 31 -9.25 -8.33 -6.27
CA HIS A 31 -9.83 -9.17 -5.22
C HIS A 31 -9.46 -8.63 -3.85
N TRP A 32 -10.32 -8.85 -2.85
CA TRP A 32 -10.06 -8.50 -1.44
C TRP A 32 -9.82 -7.01 -1.20
N GLN A 33 -10.52 -6.15 -1.94
CA GLN A 33 -10.44 -4.69 -1.81
C GLN A 33 -10.74 -4.21 -0.37
N GLY A 34 -11.63 -4.92 0.34
CA GLY A 34 -11.90 -4.67 1.75
C GLY A 34 -10.69 -4.87 2.66
N ALA A 35 -9.82 -5.85 2.38
CA ALA A 35 -8.58 -6.06 3.15
C ALA A 35 -7.60 -4.89 2.94
N ALA A 36 -7.50 -4.39 1.71
CA ALA A 36 -6.69 -3.20 1.43
C ALA A 36 -7.21 -1.96 2.17
N LEU A 37 -8.53 -1.72 2.09
CA LEU A 37 -9.16 -0.59 2.76
C LEU A 37 -8.97 -0.66 4.28
N LEU A 38 -9.25 -1.82 4.87
CA LEU A 38 -9.13 -2.03 6.31
C LEU A 38 -7.66 -1.95 6.77
N GLY A 39 -6.74 -2.49 6.00
CA GLY A 39 -5.30 -2.33 6.22
C GLY A 39 -4.87 -0.86 6.23
N LEU A 40 -5.30 -0.06 5.26
CA LEU A 40 -5.00 1.37 5.21
C LEU A 40 -5.66 2.14 6.36
N LEU A 41 -6.92 1.85 6.67
CA LEU A 41 -7.64 2.49 7.77
C LEU A 41 -6.95 2.24 9.11
N LEU A 42 -6.45 1.03 9.35
CA LEU A 42 -5.64 0.75 10.54
C LEU A 42 -4.43 1.70 10.61
N GLN A 43 -3.71 1.95 9.51
CA GLN A 43 -2.54 2.85 9.56
C GLN A 43 -2.89 4.31 9.87
N VAL A 44 -4.06 4.78 9.41
CA VAL A 44 -4.49 6.18 9.59
C VAL A 44 -5.17 6.39 10.95
N LEU A 45 -5.97 5.42 11.40
CA LEU A 45 -6.78 5.53 12.62
C LEU A 45 -6.01 5.14 13.88
N LEU A 46 -4.83 4.53 13.76
CA LEU A 46 -3.97 4.24 14.91
C LEU A 46 -3.36 5.55 15.45
N TRP A 47 -4.13 6.18 16.33
CA TRP A 47 -3.71 7.33 17.11
C TRP A 47 -2.72 6.91 18.22
N PRO A 48 -1.70 7.72 18.55
CA PRO A 48 -0.82 7.44 19.68
C PRO A 48 -1.65 7.44 20.98
N GLY A 49 -1.78 6.27 21.64
CA GLY A 49 -2.49 6.14 22.92
C GLY A 49 -3.44 4.94 23.05
N GLY A 50 -3.68 4.18 21.98
CA GLY A 50 -4.42 2.90 22.08
C GLY A 50 -3.60 1.79 22.75
N ASP A 51 -4.27 0.76 23.25
CA ASP A 51 -3.64 -0.30 24.06
C ASP A 51 -2.66 -1.21 23.26
N TRP A 52 -2.75 -1.26 21.92
CA TRP A 52 -1.99 -2.21 21.07
C TRP A 52 -1.53 -1.66 19.70
N PRO A 53 -0.84 -0.51 19.63
CA PRO A 53 -0.55 0.16 18.36
C PRO A 53 0.31 -0.68 17.40
N LEU A 54 1.25 -1.46 17.94
CA LEU A 54 2.12 -2.34 17.16
C LEU A 54 1.35 -3.52 16.54
N PHE A 55 0.41 -4.11 17.27
CA PHE A 55 -0.39 -5.24 16.77
C PHE A 55 -1.22 -4.82 15.56
N TYR A 56 -1.92 -3.69 15.66
CA TYR A 56 -2.73 -3.16 14.56
C TYR A 56 -1.88 -2.75 13.36
N LEU A 57 -0.67 -2.25 13.60
CA LEU A 57 0.29 -1.96 12.53
C LEU A 57 0.69 -3.25 11.81
N TYR A 58 1.01 -4.32 12.53
CA TYR A 58 1.37 -5.60 11.93
C TYR A 58 0.19 -6.24 11.20
N LEU A 59 -1.01 -6.16 11.77
CA LEU A 59 -2.25 -6.61 11.14
C LEU A 59 -2.51 -5.84 9.84
N SER A 60 -2.28 -4.53 9.83
CA SER A 60 -2.35 -3.72 8.62
C SER A 60 -1.39 -4.23 7.54
N PHE A 61 -0.11 -4.43 7.87
CA PHE A 61 0.86 -4.95 6.91
C PHE A 61 0.50 -6.36 6.41
N ALA A 62 -0.02 -7.23 7.27
CA ALA A 62 -0.49 -8.54 6.89
C ALA A 62 -1.65 -8.46 5.88
N LEU A 63 -2.64 -7.60 6.13
CA LEU A 63 -3.77 -7.38 5.23
C LEU A 63 -3.33 -6.82 3.87
N LEU A 64 -2.45 -5.82 3.86
CA LEU A 64 -1.93 -5.22 2.62
C LEU A 64 -1.06 -6.20 1.83
N THR A 65 -0.24 -7.00 2.51
CA THR A 65 0.58 -8.05 1.88
C THR A 65 -0.30 -9.13 1.28
N ALA A 66 -1.30 -9.63 2.02
CA ALA A 66 -2.24 -10.63 1.52
C ALA A 66 -3.01 -10.12 0.28
N PHE A 67 -3.51 -8.88 0.34
CA PHE A 67 -4.12 -8.22 -0.81
C PHE A 67 -3.18 -8.18 -2.02
N ALA A 68 -1.93 -7.75 -1.82
CA ALA A 68 -0.97 -7.62 -2.90
C ALA A 68 -0.53 -8.99 -3.47
N ILE A 69 -0.43 -10.04 -2.65
CA ILE A 69 -0.14 -11.41 -3.09
C ILE A 69 -1.27 -11.94 -3.98
N VAL A 70 -2.53 -11.82 -3.55
CA VAL A 70 -3.70 -12.29 -4.32
C VAL A 70 -3.79 -11.57 -5.67
N ASN A 71 -3.34 -10.32 -5.73
CA ASN A 71 -3.41 -9.49 -6.94
C ASN A 71 -2.04 -9.33 -7.64
N VAL A 72 -1.02 -10.14 -7.33
CA VAL A 72 0.37 -9.93 -7.80
C VAL A 72 0.51 -9.91 -9.33
N ARG A 73 -0.39 -10.59 -10.05
CA ARG A 73 -0.43 -10.63 -11.52
C ARG A 73 -0.99 -9.35 -12.15
N VAL A 74 -1.63 -8.48 -11.36
CA VAL A 74 -2.12 -7.19 -11.81
C VAL A 74 -0.93 -6.24 -11.96
N ALA A 75 -0.88 -5.53 -13.10
CA ALA A 75 0.22 -4.61 -13.41
C ALA A 75 0.47 -3.63 -12.26
N GLY A 76 1.74 -3.51 -11.84
CA GLY A 76 2.17 -2.63 -10.75
C GLY A 76 2.06 -3.23 -9.34
N VAL A 77 1.19 -4.22 -9.11
CA VAL A 77 0.97 -4.77 -7.76
C VAL A 77 2.19 -5.51 -7.22
N ALA A 78 2.96 -6.20 -8.07
CA ALA A 78 4.21 -6.83 -7.64
C ALA A 78 5.23 -5.81 -7.07
N LEU A 79 5.30 -4.61 -7.64
CA LEU A 79 6.18 -3.56 -7.12
C LEU A 79 5.67 -3.02 -5.77
N ILE A 80 4.34 -2.89 -5.63
CA ILE A 80 3.70 -2.52 -4.36
C ILE A 80 4.02 -3.58 -3.30
N LEU A 81 3.91 -4.87 -3.62
CA LEU A 81 4.23 -5.96 -2.70
C LEU A 81 5.67 -5.86 -2.20
N VAL A 82 6.63 -5.64 -3.10
CA VAL A 82 8.05 -5.45 -2.72
C VAL A 82 8.19 -4.26 -1.77
N GLY A 83 7.60 -3.11 -2.09
CA GLY A 83 7.65 -1.93 -1.23
C GLY A 83 7.03 -2.17 0.15
N VAL A 84 5.88 -2.83 0.21
CA VAL A 84 5.18 -3.19 1.46
C VAL A 84 6.02 -4.14 2.30
N VAL A 85 6.62 -5.18 1.70
CA VAL A 85 7.46 -6.14 2.41
C VAL A 85 8.72 -5.47 2.95
N LEU A 86 9.42 -4.68 2.13
CA LEU A 86 10.61 -3.94 2.57
C LEU A 86 10.29 -2.97 3.71
N ASN A 87 9.17 -2.24 3.59
CA ASN A 87 8.73 -1.32 4.62
C ASN A 87 8.38 -2.05 5.93
N PHE A 88 7.64 -3.15 5.83
CA PHE A 88 7.33 -4.00 6.97
C PHE A 88 8.59 -4.57 7.62
N SER A 89 9.57 -5.04 6.85
CA SER A 89 10.82 -5.58 7.39
C SER A 89 11.54 -4.55 8.26
N VAL A 90 11.69 -3.31 7.79
CA VAL A 90 12.34 -2.26 8.57
C VAL A 90 11.55 -1.95 9.85
N ILE A 91 10.22 -1.82 9.75
CA ILE A 91 9.37 -1.53 10.92
C ILE A 91 9.41 -2.66 11.94
N ALA A 92 9.32 -3.91 11.49
CA ALA A 92 9.33 -5.09 12.33
C ALA A 92 10.67 -5.25 13.07
N LEU A 93 11.79 -5.02 12.38
CA LEU A 93 13.12 -5.07 12.98
C LEU A 93 13.34 -3.94 14.00
N ASN A 94 12.77 -2.76 13.76
CA ASN A 94 12.85 -1.61 14.66
C ASN A 94 11.73 -1.57 15.73
N ARG A 95 10.85 -2.58 15.76
CA ARG A 95 9.66 -2.64 16.63
C ARG A 95 8.79 -1.37 16.57
N GLY A 96 8.78 -0.67 15.44
CA GLY A 96 8.09 0.61 15.29
C GLY A 96 8.50 1.71 16.28
N MET A 97 9.65 1.60 16.96
CA MET A 97 10.10 2.62 17.90
C MET A 97 10.46 3.92 17.15
N PRO A 98 10.04 5.10 17.62
CA PRO A 98 10.68 6.33 17.21
C PRO A 98 12.12 6.30 17.76
N VAL A 99 13.10 6.28 16.85
CA VAL A 99 14.47 6.63 17.24
C VAL A 99 14.45 8.09 17.72
N SER A 100 14.86 8.28 18.96
CA SER A 100 15.03 9.60 19.59
C SER A 100 16.20 10.34 18.95
#